data_AF-D3SPW3-F1
#
_entry.id   AF-D3SPW3-F1
#
_cell.length_a   1.000
_cell.length_b   1.000
_cell.length_c   1.000
_cell.angle_alpha   90.00
_cell.angle_beta   90.00
_cell.angle_gamma   90.00
#
_symmetry.space_group_name_H-M   'P 1'
#
loop_
_entity.id
_entity.type
_entity.pdbx_description
1 polymer ?
#
loop_
_entity_poly.entity_id
_entity_poly.type
_entity_poly.pdbx_seq_one_letter_code
_entity_poly.pdbx_strand_id
1 'polypeptide(L)'
;MKKVALFMTGVIFFAGLYSCGQVTSQRTYEGGTIGAIGGAVAGALLDKENRWRGAVIGGALGAVIGGTITEIASRAAREAAYQNRPVEYRSEDGTQRVYAEPVASRGQCKIVKTNYYQNGKLVKVEEREVCP
;
A
#
# COMPACT_ATOMS: atom_id res chain seq x y z
N MET A 1 -24.58 -24.93 24.17
CA MET A 1 -23.62 -25.65 23.30
C MET A 1 -24.18 -25.93 21.91
N LYS A 2 -25.21 -26.79 21.74
CA LYS A 2 -25.74 -27.18 20.41
C LYS A 2 -26.37 -26.05 19.58
N LYS A 3 -26.99 -25.04 20.23
CA LYS A 3 -27.61 -23.88 19.56
C LYS A 3 -26.63 -22.84 19.03
N VAL A 4 -25.42 -22.78 19.61
CA VAL A 4 -24.35 -21.85 19.20
C VAL A 4 -23.59 -22.39 17.99
N ALA A 5 -23.40 -23.72 17.93
CA ALA A 5 -22.80 -24.39 16.78
C ALA A 5 -23.62 -24.20 15.49
N LEU A 6 -24.96 -24.26 15.59
CA LEU A 6 -25.85 -24.04 14.44
C LEU A 6 -25.82 -22.59 13.92
N PHE A 7 -25.63 -21.62 14.81
CA PHE A 7 -25.56 -20.20 14.44
C PHE A 7 -24.24 -19.88 13.71
N MET A 8 -23.13 -20.49 14.13
CA MET A 8 -21.84 -20.34 13.43
C MET A 8 -21.83 -20.99 12.04
N THR A 9 -22.54 -22.10 11.83
CA THR A 9 -22.59 -22.74 10.50
C THR A 9 -23.45 -21.95 9.50
N GLY A 10 -24.49 -21.26 9.97
CA GLY A 10 -25.34 -20.42 9.12
C GLY A 10 -24.63 -19.15 8.59
N VAL A 11 -23.78 -18.53 9.41
CA VAL A 11 -23.03 -17.31 9.04
C VAL A 11 -21.96 -17.61 7.98
N ILE A 12 -21.33 -18.79 8.03
CA ILE A 12 -20.34 -19.22 7.04
C ILE A 12 -21.00 -19.49 5.67
N PHE A 13 -22.23 -20.01 5.66
CA PHE A 13 -22.95 -20.31 4.42
C PHE A 13 -23.51 -19.05 3.72
N PHE A 14 -23.91 -18.03 4.49
CA PHE A 14 -24.41 -16.76 3.94
C PHE A 14 -23.30 -15.84 3.40
N ALA A 15 -22.05 -15.99 3.88
CA ALA A 15 -20.91 -15.24 3.37
C ALA A 15 -20.46 -15.69 1.97
N GLY A 16 -20.78 -16.92 1.56
CA GLY A 16 -20.37 -17.48 0.27
C GLY A 16 -21.15 -16.96 -0.95
N LEU A 17 -22.34 -16.39 -0.76
CA LEU A 17 -23.22 -15.97 -1.86
C LEU A 17 -22.99 -14.51 -2.32
N TYR A 18 -22.13 -13.75 -1.64
CA TYR A 18 -21.70 -12.42 -2.10
C TYR A 18 -20.43 -12.46 -2.98
N SER A 19 -19.85 -13.65 -3.19
CA SER A 19 -18.63 -13.81 -3.98
C SER A 19 -18.90 -14.04 -5.48
N CYS A 20 -19.79 -13.24 -6.07
CA CYS A 20 -19.91 -13.16 -7.52
C CYS A 20 -19.46 -11.77 -7.97
N GLY A 21 -18.20 -11.70 -8.41
CA GLY A 21 -17.75 -10.65 -9.32
C GLY A 21 -16.77 -9.64 -8.75
N GLN A 22 -15.55 -10.06 -8.40
CA GLN A 22 -14.36 -9.23 -8.62
C GLN A 22 -13.17 -10.15 -8.94
N VAL A 23 -13.03 -10.49 -10.22
CA VAL A 23 -11.74 -10.94 -10.77
C VAL A 23 -10.83 -9.71 -10.82
N THR A 24 -10.33 -9.29 -9.67
CA THR A 24 -9.19 -8.38 -9.59
C THR A 24 -8.11 -9.11 -8.82
N SER A 25 -6.94 -9.23 -9.45
CA SER A 25 -5.74 -9.96 -9.04
C SER A 25 -5.67 -10.29 -7.54
N GLN A 26 -5.68 -11.58 -7.19
CA GLN A 26 -5.53 -12.08 -5.81
C GLN A 26 -4.32 -11.44 -5.09
N ARG A 27 -3.24 -11.11 -5.82
CA ARG A 27 -2.06 -10.41 -5.29
C ARG A 27 -2.33 -8.95 -4.91
N THR A 28 -3.20 -8.26 -5.65
CA THR A 28 -3.60 -6.88 -5.35
C THR A 28 -4.49 -6.83 -4.12
N TYR A 29 -5.40 -7.81 -3.99
CA TYR A 29 -6.23 -7.94 -2.80
C TYR A 29 -5.39 -8.29 -1.57
N GLU A 30 -4.46 -9.26 -1.67
CA GLU A 30 -3.54 -9.59 -0.58
C GLU A 30 -2.63 -8.41 -0.21
N GLY A 31 -2.04 -7.72 -1.19
CA GLY A 31 -1.17 -6.59 -0.95
C GLY A 31 -1.88 -5.41 -0.29
N GLY A 32 -3.07 -5.04 -0.79
CA GLY A 32 -3.90 -3.98 -0.20
C GLY A 32 -4.39 -4.34 1.21
N THR A 33 -4.77 -5.60 1.44
CA THR A 33 -5.26 -6.05 2.76
C THR A 33 -4.12 -6.12 3.78
N ILE A 34 -2.96 -6.66 3.40
CA ILE A 34 -1.76 -6.70 4.26
C ILE A 34 -1.25 -5.28 4.52
N GLY A 35 -1.24 -4.42 3.50
CA GLY A 35 -0.91 -3.01 3.63
C GLY A 35 -1.84 -2.30 4.61
N ALA A 36 -3.16 -2.54 4.52
CA ALA A 36 -4.14 -1.97 5.43
C ALA A 36 -3.94 -2.41 6.88
N ILE A 37 -3.71 -3.70 7.10
CA ILE A 37 -3.49 -4.24 8.45
C ILE A 37 -2.17 -3.70 9.03
N GLY A 38 -1.08 -3.79 8.27
CA GLY A 38 0.23 -3.30 8.69
C GLY A 38 0.22 -1.79 8.94
N GLY A 39 -0.43 -1.04 8.07
CA GLY A 39 -0.61 0.40 8.20
C GLY A 39 -1.46 0.77 9.42
N ALA A 40 -2.54 0.04 9.70
CA ALA A 40 -3.38 0.28 10.87
C ALA A 40 -2.62 0.00 12.16
N VAL A 41 -1.87 -1.09 12.24
CA VAL A 41 -1.05 -1.41 13.41
C VAL A 41 0.03 -0.34 13.61
N ALA A 42 0.75 0.04 12.55
CA ALA A 42 1.76 1.09 12.63
C ALA A 42 1.17 2.44 13.06
N GLY A 43 0.04 2.83 12.45
CA GLY A 43 -0.66 4.07 12.78
C GLY A 43 -1.17 4.11 14.22
N ALA A 44 -1.69 2.99 14.73
CA ALA A 44 -2.14 2.86 16.12
C ALA A 44 -1.00 3.01 17.13
N LEU A 45 0.22 2.60 16.75
CA LEU A 45 1.40 2.69 17.61
C LEU A 45 2.03 4.09 17.58
N LEU A 46 1.96 4.78 16.44
CA LEU A 46 2.48 6.13 16.25
C LEU A 46 1.61 7.17 16.96
N ASP A 47 0.28 7.06 16.86
CA ASP A 47 -0.64 7.97 17.55
C ASP A 47 -0.96 7.44 18.96
N LYS A 48 -0.11 7.78 19.93
CA LYS A 48 -0.27 7.35 21.32
C LYS A 48 -1.44 8.02 22.02
N GLU A 49 -1.84 9.20 21.56
CA GLU A 49 -2.93 10.00 22.14
C GLU A 49 -4.29 9.45 21.68
N ASN A 50 -4.41 9.08 20.40
CA ASN A 50 -5.62 8.47 19.88
C ASN A 50 -5.30 7.33 18.89
N ARG A 51 -4.98 6.16 19.46
CA ARG A 51 -4.61 4.95 18.71
C ARG A 51 -5.65 4.54 17.67
N TRP A 52 -6.94 4.74 17.94
CA TRP A 52 -8.01 4.45 16.99
C TRP A 52 -7.89 5.34 15.74
N ARG A 53 -7.70 6.64 15.93
CA ARG A 53 -7.49 7.58 14.82
C ARG A 53 -6.23 7.23 14.04
N GLY A 54 -5.14 6.94 14.74
CA GLY A 54 -3.90 6.46 14.14
C GLY A 54 -4.11 5.19 13.31
N ALA A 55 -4.87 4.21 13.83
CA ALA A 55 -5.17 2.97 13.14
C ALA A 55 -5.99 3.18 11.86
N VAL A 56 -7.01 4.05 11.90
CA VAL A 56 -7.85 4.34 10.73
C VAL A 56 -7.05 5.04 9.65
N ILE A 57 -6.24 6.05 10.01
CA ILE A 57 -5.40 6.78 9.06
C ILE A 57 -4.32 5.87 8.48
N GLY A 58 -3.63 5.14 9.35
CA GLY A 58 -2.58 4.21 8.95
C GLY A 58 -3.12 3.08 8.09
N GLY A 59 -4.30 2.55 8.41
CA GLY A 59 -4.94 1.49 7.64
C GLY A 59 -5.43 1.95 6.28
N ALA A 60 -6.04 3.14 6.20
CA ALA A 60 -6.43 3.72 4.92
C ALA A 60 -5.22 3.99 4.01
N LEU A 61 -4.14 4.56 4.57
CA LEU A 61 -2.89 4.77 3.84
C LEU A 61 -2.26 3.46 3.40
N GLY A 62 -2.22 2.47 4.29
CA GLY A 62 -1.69 1.15 4.01
C GLY A 62 -2.47 0.39 2.94
N ALA A 63 -3.80 0.51 2.94
CA ALA A 63 -4.68 -0.12 1.96
C ALA A 63 -4.44 0.40 0.55
N VAL A 64 -4.33 1.73 0.41
CA VAL A 64 -4.14 2.36 -0.90
C VAL A 64 -2.76 2.03 -1.47
N ILE A 65 -1.76 1.94 -0.61
CA ILE A 65 -0.38 1.70 -1.05
C ILE A 65 -0.13 0.22 -1.37
N GLY A 66 -0.78 -0.72 -0.69
CA GLY A 66 -0.37 -2.11 -0.66
C GLY A 66 -0.58 -2.94 -1.95
N GLY A 67 -1.55 -2.60 -2.81
CA GLY A 67 -2.02 -3.53 -3.85
C GLY A 67 -1.39 -3.38 -5.24
N THR A 68 -1.33 -2.15 -5.78
CA THR A 68 -0.89 -1.88 -7.17
C THR A 68 0.19 -0.81 -7.24
N ILE A 69 0.09 0.19 -6.37
CA ILE A 69 1.02 1.32 -6.32
C ILE A 69 2.42 0.85 -5.92
N THR A 70 2.55 -0.14 -5.04
CA THR A 70 3.85 -0.66 -4.59
C THR A 70 4.70 -1.25 -5.70
N GLU A 71 4.09 -1.98 -6.64
CA GLU A 71 4.81 -2.57 -7.77
C GLU A 71 5.30 -1.49 -8.73
N ILE A 72 4.42 -0.54 -9.06
CA ILE A 72 4.74 0.62 -9.91
C ILE A 72 5.84 1.46 -9.25
N ALA A 73 5.74 1.73 -7.95
CA ALA A 73 6.74 2.48 -7.19
C ALA A 73 8.09 1.77 -7.15
N SER A 74 8.09 0.45 -7.01
CA SER A 74 9.33 -0.34 -7.03
C SER A 74 9.99 -0.33 -8.41
N ARG A 75 9.18 -0.40 -9.48
CA ARG A 75 9.66 -0.25 -10.86
C ARG A 75 10.21 1.16 -11.11
N ALA A 76 9.49 2.19 -10.68
CA ALA A 76 9.90 3.59 -10.79
C ALA A 76 11.23 3.84 -10.07
N ALA A 77 11.38 3.33 -8.85
CA ALA A 77 12.60 3.50 -8.09
C ALA A 77 13.78 2.81 -8.77
N ARG A 78 13.56 1.61 -9.31
CA ARG A 78 14.58 0.86 -10.05
C ARG A 78 14.98 1.59 -11.33
N GLU A 79 14.01 2.06 -12.10
CA GLU A 79 14.28 2.80 -13.33
C GLU A 79 15.00 4.12 -13.07
N ALA A 80 14.58 4.85 -12.02
CA ALA A 80 15.22 6.08 -11.59
C ALA A 80 16.68 5.86 -11.14
N ALA A 81 16.96 4.74 -10.47
CA ALA A 81 18.31 4.35 -10.08
C ALA A 81 19.20 4.01 -11.29
N TYR A 82 18.71 3.16 -12.20
CA TYR A 82 19.50 2.71 -13.36
C TYR A 82 19.72 3.81 -14.40
N GLN A 83 18.70 4.61 -14.69
CA GLN A 83 18.78 5.68 -15.68
C GLN A 83 19.26 7.00 -15.07
N ASN A 84 19.45 7.05 -13.75
CA ASN A 84 19.89 8.21 -12.98
C ASN A 84 19.09 9.48 -13.32
N ARG A 85 17.77 9.32 -13.51
CA ARG A 85 16.82 10.40 -13.83
C ARG A 85 15.52 10.23 -13.03
N PRO A 86 14.79 11.31 -12.71
CA PRO A 86 13.51 11.19 -12.05
C PRO A 86 12.48 10.51 -12.96
N VAL A 87 11.63 9.66 -12.38
CA VAL A 87 10.55 8.94 -13.06
C VAL A 87 9.23 9.22 -12.34
N GLU A 88 8.20 9.54 -13.11
CA GLU A 88 6.85 9.78 -12.59
C GLU A 88 5.87 8.79 -13.22
N TYR A 89 5.05 8.15 -12.38
CA TYR A 89 3.89 7.40 -12.81
C TYR A 89 2.63 8.03 -12.23
N ARG A 90 1.59 8.11 -13.05
CA ARG A 90 0.29 8.62 -12.67
C ARG A 90 -0.77 7.60 -13.05
N SER A 91 -1.76 7.44 -12.18
CA SER A 91 -2.94 6.64 -12.49
C SER A 91 -3.79 7.35 -13.55
N GLU A 92 -4.54 6.59 -14.36
CA GLU A 92 -5.36 7.13 -15.46
C GLU A 92 -6.42 8.12 -14.98
N ASP A 93 -6.96 7.89 -13.77
CA ASP A 93 -7.91 8.78 -13.09
C ASP A 93 -7.25 10.04 -12.49
N GLY A 94 -5.91 10.13 -12.54
CA GLY A 94 -5.13 11.25 -12.04
C GLY A 94 -5.10 11.38 -10.51
N THR A 95 -5.75 10.49 -9.76
CA THR A 95 -5.86 10.54 -8.30
C THR A 95 -4.56 10.14 -7.63
N GLN A 96 -3.87 9.13 -8.18
CA GLN A 96 -2.62 8.61 -7.64
C GLN A 96 -1.44 9.04 -8.50
N ARG A 97 -0.37 9.48 -7.84
CA ARG A 97 0.89 9.81 -8.50
C ARG A 97 2.06 9.33 -7.66
N VAL A 98 3.02 8.68 -8.29
CA VAL A 98 4.27 8.22 -7.70
C VAL A 98 5.41 8.92 -8.41
N TYR A 99 6.23 9.64 -7.67
CA TYR A 99 7.39 10.36 -8.20
C TYR A 99 8.65 9.83 -7.52
N ALA A 100 9.54 9.21 -8.28
CA ALA A 100 10.79 8.63 -7.80
C ALA A 100 11.99 9.41 -8.34
N GLU A 101 12.85 9.90 -7.45
CA GLU A 101 14.04 10.69 -7.79
C GLU A 101 15.31 10.12 -7.14
N PRO A 102 16.42 9.95 -7.87
CA PRO A 102 17.69 9.56 -7.28
C PRO A 102 18.29 10.75 -6.52
N VAL A 103 18.43 10.64 -5.20
CA VAL A 103 18.90 11.75 -4.34
C VAL A 103 20.37 11.61 -3.94
N ALA A 104 20.89 10.39 -3.89
CA ALA A 104 22.28 10.14 -3.53
C ALA A 104 22.79 8.83 -4.12
N SER A 105 24.11 8.61 -4.03
CA SER A 105 24.76 7.34 -4.36
C SER A 105 25.56 6.86 -3.16
N ARG A 106 25.44 5.58 -2.82
CA ARG A 106 26.20 4.93 -1.75
C ARG A 106 26.96 3.74 -2.34
N GLY A 107 28.24 3.93 -2.61
CA GLY A 107 29.06 2.92 -3.30
C GLY A 107 28.51 2.62 -4.70
N GLN A 108 28.19 1.35 -4.96
CA GLN A 108 27.57 0.92 -6.22
C GLN A 108 26.05 1.14 -6.24
N CYS A 109 25.44 1.51 -5.11
CA CYS A 109 24.00 1.67 -5.00
C CYS A 109 23.56 3.13 -5.14
N LYS A 110 22.30 3.33 -5.47
CA LYS A 110 21.62 4.62 -5.60
C LYS A 110 20.54 4.73 -4.53
N ILE A 111 20.50 5.84 -3.82
CA ILE A 111 19.42 6.15 -2.89
C ILE A 111 18.34 6.89 -3.68
N VAL A 112 17.17 6.30 -3.76
CA VAL A 112 16.02 6.83 -4.48
C VAL A 112 14.95 7.25 -3.49
N LYS A 113 14.52 8.50 -3.59
CA LYS A 113 13.41 9.05 -2.83
C LYS A 113 12.14 8.97 -3.65
N THR A 114 11.14 8.30 -3.11
CA THR A 114 9.84 8.07 -3.74
C THR A 114 8.77 8.81 -2.96
N ASN A 115 8.12 9.76 -3.63
CA ASN A 115 7.02 10.54 -3.11
C ASN A 115 5.69 9.99 -3.66
N TYR A 116 4.79 9.63 -2.76
CA TYR A 116 3.46 9.14 -3.08
C TYR A 116 2.44 10.26 -2.87
N TYR A 117 1.65 10.54 -3.91
CA TYR A 117 0.59 11.52 -3.88
C TYR A 117 -0.76 10.84 -4.08
N GLN A 118 -1.75 11.26 -3.30
CA GLN A 118 -3.16 10.91 -3.47
C GLN A 118 -3.99 12.19 -3.50
N ASN A 119 -4.83 12.35 -4.52
CA ASN A 119 -5.65 13.54 -4.73
C ASN A 119 -4.83 14.84 -4.67
N GLY A 120 -3.62 14.82 -5.24
CA GLY A 120 -2.68 15.94 -5.23
C GLY A 120 -1.96 16.19 -3.90
N LYS A 121 -2.30 15.47 -2.82
CA LYS A 121 -1.64 15.60 -1.51
C LYS A 121 -0.53 14.57 -1.36
N LEU A 122 0.61 15.00 -0.84
CA LEU A 122 1.70 14.10 -0.46
C LEU A 122 1.26 13.26 0.75
N VAL A 123 1.18 11.95 0.58
CA VAL A 123 0.70 11.03 1.63
C VAL A 123 1.81 10.18 2.23
N LYS A 124 2.90 9.95 1.49
CA LYS A 124 4.06 9.18 1.96
C LYS A 124 5.31 9.62 1.22
N VAL A 125 6.43 9.62 1.94
CA VAL A 125 7.78 9.72 1.40
C VAL A 125 8.52 8.46 1.83
N GLU A 126 9.20 7.81 0.90
CA GLU A 126 9.99 6.61 1.16
C GLU A 126 11.35 6.74 0.50
N GLU A 127 12.42 6.50 1.24
CA GLU A 127 13.77 6.42 0.69
C GLU A 127 14.19 4.95 0.63
N ARG A 128 14.65 4.53 -0.54
CA ARG A 128 15.10 3.16 -0.78
C ARG A 128 16.46 3.15 -1.45
N GLU A 129 17.35 2.33 -0.93
CA GLU A 129 18.62 2.02 -1.57
C GLU A 129 18.39 0.96 -2.65
N VAL A 130 18.78 1.28 -3.88
CA VAL A 130 18.66 0.42 -5.06
C VAL A 130 20.07 0.14 -5.57
N CYS A 131 20.49 -1.12 -5.50
CA CYS A 131 21.76 -1.57 -6.04
C CYS A 131 21.56 -2.17 -7.44
N PRO A 132 22.52 -2.00 -8.35
CA PRO A 132 22.47 -2.51 -9.71
C PRO A 132 22.39 -4.03 -9.79
#